data_AF-A0A7X7ZSL2-F1
#
_entry.id   AF-A0A7X7ZSL2-F1
#
_cell.length_a   1.000
_cell.length_b   1.000
_cell.length_c   1.000
_cell.angle_alpha   90.00
_cell.angle_beta   90.00
_cell.angle_gamma   90.00
#
_symmetry.space_group_name_H-M   'P 1'
#
loop_
_entity.id
_entity.type
_entity.pdbx_description
1 polymer ?
#
loop_
_entity_poly.entity_id
_entity_poly.type
_entity_poly.pdbx_seq_one_letter_code
_entity_poly.pdbx_strand_id
1 'polypeptide(L)'
;MAVIKGFKLIRWADEGIYYFFCPNGQIEYNPSQKYRIEKKNAYDPTIIHRREAYREDSFDLEAVLEPSEYYGLMNFLLSPGKLYLEYTAYNSIKSQFPVTIAQLPKCPDDLHEYPTKVKFSVESRYIGSPGYIDFGIIIITDSDETVNGQTEV
;
A
#
# COMPACT_ATOMS: atom_id res chain seq x y z
N MET A 1 19.72 7.12 0.94
CA MET A 1 18.25 6.99 0.99
C MET A 1 17.79 7.27 2.40
N ALA A 2 16.65 7.95 2.58
CA ALA A 2 16.13 8.26 3.89
C ALA A 2 15.27 7.09 4.39
N VAL A 3 15.70 6.44 5.47
CA VAL A 3 14.91 5.39 6.12
C VAL A 3 13.83 6.08 6.95
N ILE A 4 12.57 5.88 6.56
CA ILE A 4 11.42 6.41 7.29
C ILE A 4 11.06 5.41 8.39
N LYS A 5 10.87 5.91 9.61
CA LYS A 5 10.51 5.08 10.76
C LYS A 5 9.01 5.03 10.95
N GLY A 6 8.50 3.83 11.20
CA GLY A 6 7.12 3.57 11.48
C GLY A 6 6.25 3.57 10.21
N PHE A 7 5.33 2.62 10.15
CA PHE A 7 4.32 2.58 9.10
C PHE A 7 3.00 2.04 9.62
N LYS A 8 1.94 2.35 8.90
CA LYS A 8 0.59 1.83 9.13
C LYS A 8 0.08 1.26 7.82
N LEU A 9 -0.34 0.00 7.85
CA LEU A 9 -1.10 -0.59 6.75
C LEU A 9 -2.59 -0.42 7.04
N ILE A 10 -3.36 -0.09 6.01
CA ILE A 10 -4.80 0.09 6.08
C ILE A 10 -5.43 -0.82 5.05
N ARG A 11 -6.39 -1.64 5.47
CA ARG A 11 -7.16 -2.50 4.58
C ARG A 11 -8.58 -1.98 4.55
N TRP A 12 -9.04 -1.62 3.36
CA TRP A 12 -10.44 -1.31 3.11
C TRP A 12 -11.09 -2.50 2.41
N ALA A 13 -11.92 -3.23 3.16
CA ALA A 13 -12.72 -4.35 2.69
C ALA A 13 -14.21 -4.01 2.81
N ASP A 14 -15.07 -4.86 2.26
CA ASP A 14 -16.52 -4.66 2.28
C ASP A 14 -17.09 -4.77 3.71
N GLU A 15 -16.48 -5.56 4.58
CA GLU A 15 -16.89 -5.73 5.98
C GLU A 15 -16.45 -4.58 6.90
N GLY A 16 -15.46 -3.78 6.48
CA GLY A 16 -14.83 -2.85 7.41
C GLY A 16 -13.49 -2.26 6.93
N ILE A 17 -12.98 -1.35 7.77
CA ILE A 17 -11.61 -0.82 7.64
C ILE A 17 -10.77 -1.35 8.79
N TYR A 18 -9.66 -2.00 8.43
CA TYR A 18 -8.74 -2.62 9.36
C TYR A 18 -7.37 -1.94 9.31
N TYR A 19 -6.70 -1.91 10.45
CA TYR A 19 -5.42 -1.23 10.61
C TYR A 19 -4.37 -2.18 11.16
N PHE A 20 -3.17 -2.13 10.60
CA PHE A 20 -1.99 -2.77 11.17
C PHE A 20 -0.91 -1.71 11.41
N PHE A 21 -0.54 -1.52 12.68
CA PHE A 21 0.43 -0.49 13.08
C PHE A 21 1.78 -1.14 13.33
N CYS A 22 2.83 -0.62 12.70
CA CYS A 22 4.20 -1.07 12.91
C CYS A 22 5.10 0.14 13.24
N PRO A 23 5.12 0.61 14.50
CA PRO A 23 5.90 1.77 14.90
C PRO A 23 7.42 1.53 14.82
N ASN A 24 7.84 0.28 15.02
CA ASN A 24 9.25 -0.14 14.94
C ASN A 24 9.68 -0.49 13.51
N GLY A 25 8.76 -0.39 12.54
CA GLY A 25 9.03 -0.66 11.14
C GLY A 25 9.92 0.40 10.50
N GLN A 26 10.51 0.03 9.37
CA GLN A 26 11.31 0.89 8.51
C GLN A 26 10.76 0.80 7.10
N ILE A 27 10.68 1.94 6.43
CA ILE A 27 10.34 2.02 5.01
C ILE A 27 11.53 2.62 4.26
N GLU A 28 11.92 1.94 3.20
CA GLU A 28 12.74 2.49 2.14
C GLU A 28 11.85 2.82 0.94
N TYR A 29 11.75 4.11 0.62
CA TYR A 29 10.90 4.64 -0.45
C TYR A 29 11.70 4.86 -1.72
N ASN A 30 11.27 4.20 -2.80
CA ASN A 30 11.90 4.21 -4.11
C ASN A 30 10.94 4.80 -5.16
N PRO A 31 10.92 6.14 -5.34
CA PRO A 31 10.05 6.76 -6.32
C PRO A 31 10.51 6.47 -7.75
N SER A 32 9.57 6.14 -8.64
CA SER A 32 9.88 5.92 -10.06
C SER A 32 8.87 6.61 -10.95
N GLN A 33 9.36 7.46 -11.85
CA GLN A 33 8.53 8.10 -12.87
C GLN A 33 8.72 7.40 -14.21
N LYS A 34 7.63 6.91 -14.78
CA LYS A 34 7.59 6.26 -16.09
C LYS A 34 6.67 7.03 -17.04
N TYR A 35 6.79 6.74 -18.33
CA TYR A 35 5.99 7.36 -19.38
C TYR A 35 5.30 6.28 -20.19
N ARG A 36 4.02 6.47 -20.48
CA ARG A 36 3.21 5.46 -21.19
C ARG A 36 3.69 5.21 -22.62
N ILE A 37 4.29 6.22 -23.24
CA ILE A 37 4.93 6.13 -24.55
C ILE A 37 6.27 6.83 -24.44
N GLU A 38 7.35 6.11 -24.74
CA GLU A 38 8.65 6.69 -25.06
C GLU A 38 8.99 6.32 -26.51
N LYS A 39 8.86 7.29 -27.41
CA LYS A 39 9.20 7.09 -28.82
C LYS A 39 10.32 8.04 -29.21
N LYS A 40 11.45 7.50 -29.67
CA LYS A 40 12.50 8.29 -30.32
C LYS A 40 11.94 8.89 -31.60
N ASN A 41 12.22 10.17 -31.84
CA ASN A 41 11.86 10.81 -33.09
C ASN A 41 12.58 10.10 -34.26
N ALA A 42 11.86 9.88 -35.36
CA ALA A 42 12.36 9.17 -36.53
C ALA A 42 13.45 9.95 -37.29
N TYR A 43 13.49 11.27 -37.14
CA TYR A 43 14.44 12.16 -37.81
C TYR A 43 15.63 12.54 -36.94
N ASP A 44 15.43 12.66 -35.62
CA ASP A 44 16.50 12.91 -34.65
C ASP A 44 16.30 12.04 -33.40
N PRO A 45 17.06 10.95 -33.25
CA PRO A 45 16.90 10.02 -32.14
C PRO A 45 17.29 10.59 -30.77
N THR A 46 17.84 11.81 -30.70
CA THR A 46 18.09 12.52 -29.43
C THR A 46 16.80 13.12 -28.84
N ILE A 47 15.77 13.33 -29.67
CA ILE A 47 14.47 13.85 -29.23
C ILE A 47 13.55 12.67 -28.87
N ILE A 48 13.18 12.58 -27.59
CA ILE A 48 12.28 11.54 -27.07
C ILE A 48 10.90 12.14 -26.84
N HIS A 49 9.90 11.65 -27.58
CA HIS A 49 8.50 11.99 -27.36
C HIS A 49 7.96 11.17 -26.18
N ARG A 50 7.51 11.87 -25.14
CA ARG A 50 6.91 11.29 -23.93
C ARG A 50 5.45 11.71 -23.83
N ARG A 51 4.52 10.75 -23.84
CA ARG A 51 3.11 11.01 -23.49
C ARG A 51 2.83 10.47 -22.09
N GLU A 52 1.99 11.19 -21.35
CA GLU A 52 1.51 10.95 -19.98
C GLU A 52 2.50 10.27 -19.02
N ALA A 53 3.02 11.06 -18.08
CA ALA A 53 3.79 10.55 -16.96
C ALA A 53 2.88 9.84 -15.97
N TYR A 54 3.32 8.68 -15.51
CA TYR A 54 2.74 7.99 -14.36
C TYR A 54 3.86 7.62 -13.38
N ARG A 55 3.48 7.35 -12.13
CA ARG A 55 4.41 6.93 -11.10
C ARG A 55 4.18 5.48 -10.75
N GLU A 56 5.28 4.78 -10.50
CA GLU A 56 5.34 3.39 -10.07
C GLU A 56 6.36 3.31 -8.95
N ASP A 57 5.92 3.70 -7.76
CA ASP A 57 6.80 3.80 -6.61
C ASP A 57 6.86 2.45 -5.89
N SER A 58 8.07 2.04 -5.49
CA SER A 58 8.29 0.84 -4.71
C SER A 58 8.61 1.20 -3.26
N PHE A 59 8.16 0.38 -2.33
CA PHE A 59 8.39 0.54 -0.91
C PHE A 59 8.89 -0.79 -0.35
N ASP A 60 10.10 -0.78 0.19
CA ASP A 60 10.65 -1.93 0.90
C ASP A 60 10.45 -1.73 2.40
N LEU A 61 9.74 -2.66 3.03
CA LEU A 61 9.36 -2.61 4.43
C LEU A 61 10.14 -3.65 5.22
N GLU A 62 10.72 -3.21 6.34
CA GLU A 62 11.44 -4.06 7.29
C GLU A 62 10.92 -3.83 8.71
N ALA A 63 10.65 -4.90 9.45
CA ALA A 63 10.24 -4.81 10.85
C ALA A 63 10.79 -5.97 11.67
N VAL A 64 11.11 -5.71 12.94
CA VAL A 64 11.33 -6.74 13.95
C VAL A 64 9.97 -7.02 14.58
N LEU A 65 9.48 -8.26 14.44
CA LEU A 65 8.16 -8.69 14.87
C LEU A 65 8.27 -9.91 15.77
N GLU A 66 7.45 -9.95 16.81
CA GLU A 66 7.22 -11.17 17.59
C GLU A 66 6.44 -12.20 16.74
N PRO A 67 6.51 -13.50 17.05
CA PRO A 67 5.81 -14.54 16.29
C PRO A 67 4.31 -14.26 16.09
N SER A 68 3.61 -13.80 17.13
CA SER A 68 2.19 -13.43 17.04
C SER A 68 1.93 -12.26 16.10
N GLU A 69 2.82 -11.28 16.08
CA GLU A 69 2.72 -10.11 15.21
C GLU A 69 3.01 -10.47 13.74
N TYR A 70 3.93 -11.40 13.50
CA TYR A 70 4.20 -11.95 12.17
C TYR A 70 2.96 -12.61 11.57
N TYR A 71 2.28 -13.48 12.32
CA TYR A 71 1.04 -14.10 11.84
C TYR A 71 -0.07 -13.06 11.62
N GLY A 72 -0.16 -12.05 12.49
CA GLY A 72 -1.07 -10.92 12.31
C GLY A 72 -0.80 -10.16 11.01
N LEU A 73 0.46 -9.85 10.72
CA LEU A 73 0.88 -9.21 9.47
C LEU A 73 0.56 -10.09 8.26
N MET A 74 0.88 -11.38 8.31
CA MET A 74 0.65 -12.29 7.19
C MET A 74 -0.84 -12.41 6.87
N ASN A 75 -1.68 -12.59 7.89
CA ASN A 75 -3.13 -12.59 7.72
C ASN A 75 -3.61 -11.27 7.13
N PHE A 76 -3.10 -10.14 7.61
CA PHE A 76 -3.47 -8.82 7.10
C PHE A 76 -3.08 -8.63 5.62
N LEU A 77 -1.89 -9.08 5.21
CA LEU A 77 -1.40 -8.99 3.84
C LEU A 77 -2.21 -9.87 2.87
N LEU A 78 -2.58 -11.08 3.30
CA LEU A 78 -3.32 -12.04 2.49
C LEU A 78 -4.84 -11.80 2.46
N SER A 79 -5.36 -10.97 3.36
CA SER A 79 -6.79 -10.64 3.42
C SER A 79 -7.25 -9.88 2.16
N PRO A 80 -8.50 -10.10 1.70
CA PRO A 80 -9.07 -9.40 0.55
C PRO A 80 -9.31 -7.90 0.85
N GLY A 81 -9.50 -7.12 -0.21
CA GLY A 81 -9.76 -5.67 -0.13
C GLY A 81 -8.59 -4.81 -0.56
N LYS A 82 -8.80 -3.49 -0.60
CA LYS A 82 -7.81 -2.50 -1.05
C LYS A 82 -6.80 -2.22 0.06
N LEU A 83 -5.51 -2.32 -0.27
CA LEU A 83 -4.42 -2.05 0.67
C LEU A 83 -3.88 -0.64 0.48
N TYR A 84 -3.65 0.06 1.59
CA TYR A 84 -3.00 1.34 1.62
C TYR A 84 -1.83 1.32 2.59
N LEU A 85 -0.76 2.02 2.23
CA LEU A 85 0.39 2.28 3.08
C LEU A 85 0.35 3.73 3.53
N GLU A 86 0.41 3.96 4.83
CA GLU A 86 0.55 5.28 5.44
C GLU A 86 1.85 5.35 6.25
N TYR A 87 2.59 6.44 6.09
CA TYR A 87 3.77 6.74 6.90
C TYR A 87 3.93 8.25 7.09
N THR A 88 4.74 8.62 8.08
CA THR A 88 5.09 10.03 8.33
C THR A 88 6.55 10.25 7.98
N ALA A 89 6.82 10.88 6.84
CA ALA A 89 8.17 11.29 6.47
C ALA A 89 8.57 12.56 7.23
N TYR A 90 9.84 12.62 7.64
CA TYR A 90 10.46 13.79 8.28
C TYR A 90 9.63 14.37 9.44
N ASN A 91 8.99 13.50 10.23
CA ASN A 91 8.15 13.81 11.39
C ASN A 91 6.98 14.78 11.15
N SER A 92 6.63 15.09 9.89
CA SER A 92 5.68 16.17 9.58
C SER A 92 4.81 15.90 8.36
N ILE A 93 5.27 15.07 7.41
CA ILE A 93 4.57 14.83 6.16
C ILE A 93 3.92 13.45 6.24
N LYS A 94 2.61 13.41 6.49
CA LYS A 94 1.83 12.19 6.33
C LYS A 94 1.63 11.92 4.85
N SER A 95 2.05 10.75 4.41
CA SER A 95 1.85 10.28 3.05
C SER A 95 1.08 8.97 3.07
N GLN A 96 0.12 8.85 2.16
CA GLN A 96 -0.74 7.69 2.04
C GLN A 96 -0.79 7.26 0.57
N PHE A 97 -0.58 5.98 0.33
CA PHE A 97 -0.51 5.42 -1.02
C PHE A 97 -1.42 4.20 -1.13
N PRO A 98 -2.25 4.07 -2.18
CA PRO A 98 -2.81 2.78 -2.53
C PRO A 98 -1.67 1.87 -2.98
N VAL A 99 -1.58 0.66 -2.45
CA VAL A 99 -0.45 -0.24 -2.73
C VAL A 99 -0.93 -1.65 -3.06
N THR A 100 -0.11 -2.36 -3.84
CA THR A 100 -0.23 -3.79 -4.08
C THR A 100 1.01 -4.49 -3.56
N ILE A 101 0.85 -5.73 -3.09
CA ILE A 101 1.97 -6.52 -2.59
C ILE A 101 2.83 -6.93 -3.78
N ALA A 102 4.11 -6.56 -3.75
CA ALA A 102 5.09 -6.96 -4.76
C ALA A 102 5.88 -8.19 -4.31
N GLN A 103 6.25 -8.25 -3.03
CA GLN A 103 6.91 -9.41 -2.42
C GLN A 103 6.37 -9.65 -1.01
N LEU A 104 5.93 -10.89 -0.75
CA LEU A 104 5.52 -11.32 0.58
C LEU A 104 6.74 -11.58 1.48
N PRO A 105 6.56 -11.51 2.81
CA PRO A 105 7.56 -11.99 3.75
C PRO A 105 8.00 -13.42 3.47
N LYS A 106 9.29 -13.71 3.66
CA LYS A 106 9.79 -15.09 3.60
C LYS A 106 9.13 -15.93 4.70
N CYS A 107 8.70 -17.13 4.34
CA CYS A 107 8.23 -18.10 5.33
C CYS A 107 9.35 -18.43 6.33
N PRO A 108 9.03 -18.58 7.63
CA PRO A 108 9.98 -19.16 8.58
C PRO A 108 10.40 -20.55 8.11
N ASP A 109 11.67 -20.90 8.32
CA ASP A 109 12.28 -22.17 7.90
C ASP A 109 11.57 -23.37 8.56
N ASP A 110 11.81 -24.60 8.07
CA ASP A 110 11.16 -25.84 8.57
C ASP A 110 11.42 -26.07 10.08
N LEU A 111 12.50 -25.50 10.61
CA LEU A 111 12.84 -25.47 12.04
C LEU A 111 12.00 -24.48 12.86
N HIS A 112 11.07 -23.76 12.23
CA HIS A 112 10.25 -22.68 12.81
C HIS A 112 11.10 -21.57 13.45
N GLU A 113 12.34 -21.39 13.01
CA GLU A 113 13.16 -20.25 13.41
C GLU A 113 12.58 -18.99 12.77
N TYR A 114 11.82 -18.25 13.58
CA TYR A 114 11.18 -17.02 13.14
C TYR A 114 12.26 -16.01 12.72
N PRO A 115 12.12 -15.41 11.52
CA PRO A 115 13.06 -14.39 11.10
C PRO A 115 12.94 -13.21 12.07
N THR A 116 14.02 -12.91 12.79
CA THR A 116 14.10 -11.76 13.71
C THR A 116 13.78 -10.45 12.98
N LYS A 117 13.95 -10.42 11.66
CA LYS A 117 13.58 -9.31 10.80
C LYS A 117 12.75 -9.78 9.61
N VAL A 118 11.55 -9.26 9.52
CA VAL A 118 10.58 -9.53 8.48
C VAL A 118 10.75 -8.47 7.40
N LYS A 119 10.89 -8.90 6.14
CA LYS A 119 11.04 -8.01 4.97
C LYS A 119 9.99 -8.33 3.94
N PHE A 120 9.34 -7.30 3.40
CA PHE A 120 8.37 -7.42 2.32
C PHE A 120 8.33 -6.13 1.50
N SER A 121 7.80 -6.18 0.29
CA SER A 121 7.72 -5.01 -0.57
C SER A 121 6.33 -4.80 -1.12
N VAL A 122 5.98 -3.53 -1.29
CA VAL A 122 4.73 -3.09 -1.90
C VAL A 122 4.99 -2.03 -2.95
N GLU A 123 4.10 -1.93 -3.92
CA GLU A 123 4.20 -1.00 -5.03
C GLU A 123 2.95 -0.15 -5.13
N SER A 124 3.11 1.13 -5.48
CA SER A 124 2.00 2.04 -5.77
C SER A 124 2.10 2.52 -7.20
N ARG A 125 0.99 2.40 -7.95
CA ARG A 125 0.86 2.95 -9.31
C ARG A 125 -0.21 4.03 -9.32
N TYR A 126 0.16 5.24 -9.71
CA TYR A 126 -0.77 6.38 -9.74
C TYR A 126 -0.37 7.44 -10.77
N ILE A 127 -1.34 8.30 -11.10
CA ILE A 127 -1.16 9.47 -11.95
C ILE A 127 -1.38 10.71 -11.08
N GLY A 128 -0.51 11.71 -11.22
CA GLY A 128 -0.59 12.94 -10.42
C GLY A 128 0.03 12.77 -9.03
N SER A 129 -0.62 13.33 -8.01
CA SER A 129 -0.17 13.26 -6.61
C SER A 129 -1.13 12.37 -5.80
N PRO A 130 -0.61 11.51 -4.90
CA PRO A 130 -1.46 10.72 -4.01
C PRO A 130 -2.27 11.65 -3.10
N GLY A 131 -3.59 11.43 -3.04
CA GLY A 131 -4.46 12.12 -2.09
C GLY A 131 -4.36 11.52 -0.69
N TYR A 132 -4.99 12.18 0.27
CA TYR A 132 -5.16 11.66 1.62
C TYR A 132 -6.63 11.27 1.85
N ILE A 133 -6.86 10.05 2.32
CA ILE A 133 -8.18 9.55 2.69
C ILE A 133 -8.24 9.42 4.21
N ASP A 134 -9.22 10.10 4.82
CA ASP A 134 -9.58 9.88 6.21
C ASP A 134 -10.53 8.67 6.32
N PHE A 135 -9.94 7.52 6.62
CA PHE A 135 -10.65 6.27 6.79
C PHE A 135 -11.50 6.21 8.08
N GLY A 136 -11.37 7.17 9.00
CA GLY A 136 -12.19 7.21 10.23
C GLY A 136 -13.63 7.66 10.00
N ILE A 137 -13.92 8.28 8.85
CA ILE A 137 -15.23 8.86 8.51
C ILE A 137 -16.01 7.98 7.51
N ILE A 138 -15.36 6.97 6.94
CA ILE A 138 -15.99 6.09 5.95
C ILE A 138 -16.95 5.14 6.68
N ILE A 139 -18.24 5.33 6.45
CA ILE A 139 -19.30 4.41 6.85
C ILE A 139 -19.51 3.45 5.69
N ILE A 140 -19.22 2.16 5.89
CA ILE A 140 -19.56 1.13 4.92
C ILE A 140 -20.99 0.71 5.21
N THR A 141 -21.93 1.23 4.42
CA THR A 141 -23.32 0.78 4.45
C THR A 141 -23.43 -0.50 3.65
N ASP A 142 -23.87 -1.58 4.31
CA ASP A 142 -24.19 -2.85 3.67
C ASP A 142 -25.16 -2.60 2.51
N SER A 143 -24.77 -2.98 1.30
CA SER A 143 -25.56 -2.74 0.09
C SER A 143 -26.63 -3.82 -0.06
N ASP A 144 -27.54 -3.95 0.92
CA ASP A 144 -28.70 -4.83 0.78
C ASP A 144 -29.93 -4.47 1.66
N GLU A 145 -30.17 -3.20 1.95
CA GLU A 145 -31.53 -2.77 2.32
C GLU A 145 -32.34 -2.46 1.06
N THR A 146 -32.88 -3.53 0.45
CA THR A 146 -34.00 -3.38 -0.48
C THR A 146 -35.19 -2.88 0.34
N VAL A 147 -35.46 -1.58 0.28
CA VAL A 147 -36.66 -0.99 0.88
C VAL A 147 -37.86 -1.53 0.10
N ASN A 148 -38.44 -2.64 0.55
CA ASN A 148 -39.77 -3.06 0.12
C ASN A 148 -40.75 -2.04 0.69
N GLY A 149 -41.02 -0.99 -0.09
CA GLY A 149 -42.12 -0.09 0.15
C GLY A 149 -43.44 -0.86 0.08
N GLN A 150 -43.90 -1.37 1.22
CA GLN A 150 -45.31 -1.63 1.42
C GLN A 150 -45.99 -0.28 1.68
N THR A 151 -46.59 0.25 0.64
CA THR A 151 -47.68 1.21 0.75
C THR A 151 -48.98 0.52 0.34
N GLU A 152 -50.06 0.96 0.98
CA GLU A 152 -51.50 0.66 0.76
C GLU A 152 -52.03 -0.46 1.69
N VAL A 153 -52.97 -0.19 2.61
CA VAL A 153 -54.07 0.80 2.66
C VAL A 153 -54.19 1.45 4.04
#